data_AF-A0A3M1FPS5-F1
#
_entry.id   AF-A0A3M1FPS5-F1
#
_cell.length_a   1.000
_cell.length_b   1.000
_cell.length_c   1.000
_cell.angle_alpha   90.00
_cell.angle_beta   90.00
_cell.angle_gamma   90.00
#
_symmetry.space_group_name_H-M   'P 1'
#
loop_
_entity.id
_entity.type
_entity.pdbx_description
1 polymer ?
#
loop_
_entity_poly.entity_id
_entity_poly.type
_entity_poly.pdbx_seq_one_letter_code
_entity_poly.pdbx_strand_id
1 'polypeptide(L)'
;MTYWGFHLRFLLPPLALMALLLWWDARRGRGEPANLRNFPGWAVVLLHVVIALLYTTPWDNYLVATQVWWYDPNLVSGVTLGWVPMEEYAFFVLQTLLTGAWLLWLARRLPRTAQWRPSSRMRWGATLLVGLLWLPTPFLLLGRVQVATYLALILVWALPPIGLQLAFGGDILWRYRRPVA
;
A
#
# COMPACT_ATOMS: atom_id res chain seq x y z
N MET A 1 -6.71 -17.81 -16.77
CA MET A 1 -6.89 -16.37 -17.08
C MET A 1 -5.52 -15.74 -17.03
N THR A 2 -5.13 -14.96 -18.04
CA THR A 2 -3.83 -14.27 -18.04
C THR A 2 -3.79 -13.15 -17.01
N TYR A 3 -2.59 -12.70 -16.62
CA TYR A 3 -2.41 -11.58 -15.69
C TYR A 3 -3.03 -10.27 -16.22
N TRP A 4 -2.89 -9.97 -17.51
CA TRP A 4 -3.61 -8.86 -18.12
C TRP A 4 -5.14 -9.01 -18.00
N GLY A 5 -5.65 -10.23 -18.20
CA GLY A 5 -7.06 -10.54 -17.98
C GLY A 5 -7.51 -10.30 -16.54
N PHE A 6 -6.65 -10.58 -15.57
CA PHE A 6 -6.89 -10.26 -14.15
C PHE A 6 -7.06 -8.75 -13.95
N HIS A 7 -6.12 -7.93 -14.43
CA HIS A 7 -6.21 -6.47 -14.31
C HIS A 7 -7.48 -5.91 -14.93
N LEU A 8 -7.80 -6.37 -16.15
CA LEU A 8 -8.98 -5.93 -16.90
C LEU A 8 -10.29 -6.25 -16.18
N ARG A 9 -10.37 -7.38 -15.47
CA ARG A 9 -11.61 -7.84 -14.84
C ARG A 9 -11.74 -7.43 -13.38
N PHE A 10 -10.63 -7.31 -12.65
CA PHE A 10 -10.65 -7.14 -11.20
C PHE A 10 -10.07 -5.82 -10.70
N LEU A 11 -9.25 -5.11 -11.48
CA LEU A 11 -8.70 -3.81 -11.06
C LEU A 11 -9.34 -2.65 -11.79
N LEU A 12 -9.44 -2.72 -13.13
CA LEU A 12 -9.98 -1.60 -13.90
C LEU A 12 -11.45 -1.28 -13.61
N PRO A 13 -12.37 -2.26 -13.47
CA PRO A 13 -13.76 -1.96 -13.16
C PRO A 13 -13.96 -1.26 -11.80
N PRO A 14 -13.40 -1.76 -10.67
CA PRO A 14 -13.53 -1.05 -9.40
C PRO A 14 -12.76 0.29 -9.40
N LEU A 15 -11.63 0.40 -10.11
CA LEU A 15 -10.92 1.67 -10.21
C LEU A 15 -11.75 2.72 -10.97
N ALA A 16 -12.38 2.34 -12.07
CA ALA A 16 -13.31 3.19 -12.81
C ALA A 16 -14.51 3.60 -11.93
N LEU A 17 -15.07 2.66 -11.18
CA LEU A 17 -16.13 2.97 -10.21
C LEU A 17 -15.66 3.98 -9.16
N MET A 18 -14.48 3.80 -8.56
CA MET A 18 -13.94 4.75 -7.59
C MET A 18 -13.70 6.13 -8.21
N ALA A 19 -13.19 6.20 -9.44
CA ALA A 19 -13.02 7.46 -10.16
C ALA A 19 -14.35 8.18 -10.39
N LEU A 20 -15.40 7.44 -10.80
CA LEU A 20 -16.76 7.97 -10.97
C LEU A 20 -17.34 8.49 -9.65
N LEU A 21 -17.17 7.74 -8.55
CA LEU A 21 -17.65 8.16 -7.23
C LEU A 21 -16.92 9.41 -6.72
N LEU A 22 -15.60 9.50 -6.90
CA LEU A 22 -14.82 10.68 -6.54
C LEU A 22 -15.22 11.89 -7.37
N TRP A 23 -15.44 11.71 -8.66
CA TRP A 23 -15.93 12.76 -9.54
C TRP A 23 -17.34 13.24 -9.15
N TRP A 24 -18.23 12.30 -8.82
CA TRP A 24 -19.57 12.60 -8.34
C TRP A 24 -19.57 13.38 -7.02
N ASP A 25 -18.75 12.96 -6.05
CA ASP A 25 -18.58 13.67 -4.79
C ASP A 25 -18.02 15.08 -5.01
N ALA A 26 -17.07 15.25 -5.95
CA ALA A 26 -16.52 16.56 -6.30
C ALA A 26 -17.60 17.49 -6.89
N ARG A 27 -18.45 16.98 -7.81
CA ARG A 27 -19.60 17.73 -8.35
C ARG A 27 -20.61 18.16 -7.28
N ARG A 28 -20.74 17.37 -6.21
CA ARG A 28 -21.64 17.67 -5.07
C ARG A 28 -20.98 18.56 -4.00
N GLY A 29 -19.78 19.09 -4.23
CA GLY A 29 -19.06 19.91 -3.24
C GLY A 29 -18.59 19.12 -2.01
N ARG A 30 -18.51 17.79 -2.09
CA ARG A 30 -18.02 16.93 -1.02
C ARG A 30 -16.50 16.78 -1.11
N GLY A 31 -15.80 17.69 -0.42
CA GLY A 31 -14.34 17.61 -0.23
C GLY A 31 -13.94 16.93 1.08
N GLU A 32 -12.65 16.58 1.17
CA GLU A 32 -11.98 16.06 2.34
C GLU A 32 -12.03 17.07 3.51
N PRO A 33 -12.02 16.60 4.78
CA PRO A 33 -11.87 17.46 5.95
C PRO A 33 -10.63 18.36 5.83
N ALA A 34 -10.72 19.60 6.32
CA ALA A 34 -9.63 20.58 6.23
C ALA A 34 -8.32 20.07 6.85
N ASN A 35 -8.40 19.31 7.95
CA ASN A 35 -7.26 18.71 8.63
C ASN A 35 -6.57 17.56 7.86
N LEU A 36 -7.16 17.10 6.75
CA LEU A 36 -6.59 16.07 5.88
C LEU A 36 -6.23 16.61 4.49
N ARG A 37 -6.39 17.92 4.25
CA ARG A 37 -6.28 18.54 2.92
C ARG A 37 -4.98 19.34 2.73
N ASN A 38 -3.90 18.95 3.41
CA ASN A 38 -2.60 19.62 3.30
C ASN A 38 -1.99 19.52 1.89
N PHE A 39 -2.25 18.42 1.19
CA PHE A 39 -1.82 18.18 -0.19
C PHE A 39 -3.01 17.73 -1.04
N PRO A 40 -2.99 17.98 -2.37
CA PRO A 40 -4.01 17.45 -3.25
C PRO A 40 -3.99 15.92 -3.22
N GLY A 41 -5.14 15.29 -2.97
CA GLY A 41 -5.24 13.84 -2.79
C GLY A 41 -4.68 13.03 -3.97
N TRP A 42 -4.89 13.49 -5.20
CA TRP A 42 -4.34 12.84 -6.39
C TRP A 42 -2.80 12.81 -6.39
N ALA A 43 -2.15 13.87 -5.91
CA ALA A 43 -0.69 13.93 -5.84
C ALA A 43 -0.14 12.99 -4.77
N VAL A 44 -0.86 12.86 -3.64
CA VAL A 44 -0.52 11.88 -2.61
C VAL A 44 -0.59 10.46 -3.17
N VAL A 45 -1.63 10.13 -3.94
CA VAL A 45 -1.77 8.80 -4.57
C VAL A 45 -0.67 8.56 -5.60
N LEU A 46 -0.35 9.53 -6.46
CA LEU A 46 0.75 9.39 -7.43
C LEU A 46 2.11 9.22 -6.75
N LEU A 47 2.35 9.95 -5.65
CA LEU A 47 3.56 9.74 -4.85
C LEU A 47 3.62 8.31 -4.31
N HIS A 48 2.50 7.75 -3.84
CA HIS A 48 2.47 6.35 -3.40
C HIS A 48 2.71 5.37 -4.55
N VAL A 49 2.25 5.67 -5.78
CA VAL A 49 2.57 4.83 -6.96
C VAL A 49 4.08 4.80 -7.18
N VAL A 50 4.76 5.95 -7.13
CA VAL A 50 6.21 6.03 -7.28
C VAL A 50 6.92 5.28 -6.15
N ILE A 51 6.48 5.45 -4.90
CA ILE A 51 7.04 4.73 -3.74
C ILE A 51 6.85 3.22 -3.91
N ALA A 52 5.64 2.77 -4.30
CA ALA A 52 5.34 1.35 -4.49
C ALA A 52 6.25 0.73 -5.55
N LEU A 53 6.45 1.42 -6.69
CA LEU A 53 7.38 1.00 -7.72
C LEU A 53 8.81 0.92 -7.18
N LEU A 54 9.35 2.00 -6.62
CA LEU A 54 10.75 2.06 -6.20
C LEU A 54 11.07 1.10 -5.03
N TYR A 55 10.14 0.96 -4.08
CA TYR A 55 10.36 0.18 -2.87
C TYR A 55 10.10 -1.32 -3.08
N THR A 56 9.10 -1.68 -3.90
CA THR A 56 8.71 -3.08 -4.10
C THR A 56 9.52 -3.76 -5.19
N THR A 57 9.94 -3.02 -6.24
CA THR A 57 10.72 -3.58 -7.36
C THR A 57 11.94 -4.40 -6.92
N PRO A 58 12.86 -3.90 -6.06
CA PRO A 58 14.05 -4.67 -5.70
C PRO A 58 13.71 -5.91 -4.85
N TRP A 59 12.71 -5.80 -3.97
CA TRP A 59 12.24 -6.92 -3.15
C TRP A 59 11.65 -8.02 -4.03
N ASP A 60 10.81 -7.64 -4.99
CA ASP A 60 10.08 -8.59 -5.80
C ASP A 60 10.99 -9.31 -6.82
N ASN A 61 11.91 -8.55 -7.43
CA ASN A 61 12.95 -9.13 -8.28
C ASN A 61 13.83 -10.12 -7.49
N TYR A 62 14.18 -9.81 -6.24
CA TYR A 62 14.93 -10.73 -5.40
C TYR A 62 14.15 -12.04 -5.17
N LEU A 63 12.86 -11.97 -4.87
CA LEU A 63 12.04 -13.16 -4.63
C LEU A 63 11.96 -14.07 -5.87
N VAL A 64 11.74 -13.49 -7.05
CA VAL A 64 11.66 -14.26 -8.29
C VAL A 64 13.04 -14.80 -8.70
N ALA A 65 14.09 -13.98 -8.58
CA ALA A 65 15.46 -14.41 -8.90
C ALA A 65 15.93 -15.57 -8.00
N THR A 66 15.49 -15.60 -6.74
CA THR A 66 15.83 -16.65 -5.77
C THR A 66 14.84 -17.81 -5.73
N GLN A 67 13.85 -17.82 -6.62
CA GLN A 67 12.83 -18.88 -6.73
C GLN A 67 12.02 -19.08 -5.44
N VAL A 68 11.92 -18.04 -4.61
CA VAL A 68 11.02 -18.06 -3.44
C VAL A 68 9.57 -18.08 -3.90
N TRP A 69 9.27 -17.43 -5.02
CA TRP A 69 8.03 -17.57 -5.78
C TRP A 69 8.27 -17.29 -7.26
N TRP A 70 7.33 -17.66 -8.13
CA TRP A 70 7.48 -17.56 -9.58
C TRP A 70 6.13 -17.38 -10.29
N TYR A 71 6.20 -16.99 -11.57
CA TYR A 71 5.05 -16.86 -12.46
C TYR A 71 4.99 -18.03 -13.44
N ASP A 72 3.78 -18.49 -13.76
CA ASP A 72 3.58 -19.42 -14.87
C ASP A 72 3.82 -18.69 -16.21
N PRO A 73 4.80 -19.10 -17.03
CA PRO A 73 5.11 -18.46 -18.31
C PRO A 73 3.92 -18.41 -19.28
N ASN A 74 2.95 -19.31 -19.13
CA ASN A 74 1.74 -19.34 -19.99
C ASN A 74 0.70 -18.28 -19.60
N LEU A 75 0.84 -17.65 -18.43
CA LEU A 75 -0.13 -16.68 -17.90
C LEU A 75 0.34 -15.23 -17.99
N VAL A 76 1.60 -15.01 -18.35
CA VAL A 76 2.25 -13.69 -18.50
C VAL A 76 2.72 -13.49 -19.94
N SER A 77 2.93 -12.24 -20.36
CA SER A 77 3.33 -11.90 -21.73
C SER A 77 4.77 -12.27 -22.09
N GLY A 78 5.59 -12.59 -21.08
CA GLY A 78 7.02 -12.82 -21.24
C GLY A 78 7.87 -11.54 -21.31
N VAL A 79 7.26 -10.36 -21.27
CA VAL A 79 8.00 -9.08 -21.16
C VAL A 79 8.32 -8.83 -19.69
N THR A 80 9.61 -8.74 -19.34
CA THR A 80 10.06 -8.53 -17.96
C THR A 80 10.87 -7.25 -17.81
N LEU A 81 10.83 -6.70 -16.59
CA LEU A 81 11.83 -5.76 -16.10
C LEU A 81 12.61 -6.47 -15.00
N GLY A 82 13.87 -6.83 -15.28
CA GLY A 82 14.61 -7.78 -14.47
C GLY A 82 14.00 -9.19 -14.58
N TRP A 83 13.65 -9.78 -13.44
CA TRP A 83 13.06 -11.12 -13.34
C TRP A 83 11.52 -11.09 -13.30
N VAL A 84 10.93 -9.92 -13.05
CA VAL A 84 9.49 -9.78 -12.82
C VAL A 84 8.77 -9.36 -14.12
N PRO A 85 7.61 -9.97 -14.45
CA PRO A 85 6.80 -9.58 -15.61
C PRO A 85 6.26 -8.14 -15.52
N MET A 86 6.12 -7.46 -16.66
CA MET A 86 5.58 -6.10 -16.73
C MET A 86 4.16 -5.97 -16.15
N GLU A 87 3.42 -7.07 -16.17
CA GLU A 87 2.11 -7.20 -15.54
C GLU A 87 2.15 -6.88 -14.05
N GLU A 88 3.16 -7.32 -13.31
CA GLU A 88 3.25 -7.07 -11.87
C GLU A 88 3.49 -5.58 -11.58
N TYR A 89 4.27 -4.89 -12.42
CA TYR A 89 4.45 -3.44 -12.29
C TYR A 89 3.14 -2.69 -12.59
N ALA A 90 2.36 -3.18 -13.56
CA ALA A 90 1.01 -2.67 -13.79
C ALA A 90 0.10 -2.93 -12.58
N PHE A 91 0.23 -4.10 -11.92
CA PHE A 91 -0.46 -4.40 -10.66
C PHE A 91 -0.09 -3.39 -9.58
N PHE A 92 1.20 -3.12 -9.35
CA PHE A 92 1.65 -2.11 -8.37
C PHE A 92 0.99 -0.75 -8.60
N VAL A 93 0.94 -0.30 -9.85
CA VAL A 93 0.32 0.98 -10.23
C VAL A 93 -1.19 0.94 -10.01
N LEU A 94 -1.89 -0.03 -10.61
CA LEU A 94 -3.35 -0.10 -10.59
C LEU A 94 -3.89 -0.34 -9.17
N GLN A 95 -3.24 -1.21 -8.40
CA GLN A 95 -3.65 -1.51 -7.02
C GLN A 95 -3.44 -0.30 -6.11
N THR A 96 -2.33 0.44 -6.27
CA THR A 96 -2.07 1.67 -5.51
C THR A 96 -3.07 2.77 -5.87
N LEU A 97 -3.39 2.92 -7.16
CA LEU A 97 -4.42 3.86 -7.62
C LEU A 97 -5.80 3.51 -7.05
N LEU A 98 -6.20 2.23 -7.11
CA LEU A 98 -7.49 1.76 -6.60
C LEU A 98 -7.61 1.98 -5.10
N THR A 99 -6.61 1.54 -4.34
CA THR A 99 -6.58 1.68 -2.88
C THR A 99 -6.56 3.16 -2.48
N GLY A 100 -5.73 3.97 -3.15
CA GLY A 100 -5.67 5.42 -2.93
C GLY A 100 -6.99 6.11 -3.23
N ALA A 101 -7.64 5.80 -4.36
CA ALA A 101 -8.93 6.35 -4.72
C ALA A 101 -10.03 5.97 -3.71
N TRP A 102 -10.02 4.71 -3.26
CA TRP A 102 -10.92 4.25 -2.21
C TRP A 102 -10.72 4.99 -0.89
N LEU A 103 -9.47 5.17 -0.45
CA LEU A 103 -9.15 5.92 0.76
C LEU A 103 -9.55 7.40 0.67
N LEU A 104 -9.35 8.05 -0.49
CA LEU A 104 -9.81 9.42 -0.72
C LEU A 104 -11.35 9.51 -0.66
N TRP A 105 -12.04 8.53 -1.22
CA TRP A 105 -13.50 8.46 -1.19
C TRP A 105 -14.03 8.29 0.25
N LEU A 106 -13.37 7.45 1.06
CA LEU A 106 -13.65 7.31 2.49
C LEU A 106 -13.33 8.59 3.26
N ALA A 107 -12.22 9.27 2.96
CA ALA A 107 -11.83 10.50 3.64
C ALA A 107 -12.92 11.59 3.53
N ARG A 108 -13.64 11.66 2.39
CA ARG A 108 -14.76 12.59 2.17
C ARG A 108 -16.01 12.29 3.02
N ARG A 109 -16.08 11.12 3.66
CA ARG A 109 -17.14 10.72 4.60
C ARG A 109 -16.78 10.96 6.06
N LEU A 110 -15.55 11.40 6.33
CA LEU A 110 -15.11 11.68 7.70
C LEU A 110 -15.73 12.97 8.25
N PRO A 111 -15.97 13.05 9.58
CA PRO A 111 -16.42 14.27 10.22
C PRO A 111 -15.46 15.44 9.96
N ARG A 112 -16.01 16.61 9.56
CA ARG A 112 -15.23 17.81 9.19
C ARG A 112 -14.68 18.60 10.37
N THR A 113 -15.23 18.38 11.56
CA THR A 113 -15.00 19.23 12.73
C THR A 113 -14.80 18.35 13.95
N ALA A 114 -13.55 18.03 14.26
CA ALA A 114 -13.24 17.61 15.62
C ALA A 114 -11.86 18.14 15.98
N GLN A 115 -11.84 19.08 16.92
CA GLN A 115 -10.61 19.52 17.57
C GLN A 115 -9.84 18.28 18.04
N TRP A 116 -8.54 18.29 17.81
CA TRP A 116 -7.71 17.11 18.01
C TRP A 116 -6.37 17.47 18.58
N ARG A 117 -5.92 16.63 19.50
CA ARG A 117 -4.59 16.70 20.09
C ARG A 117 -3.82 15.47 19.61
N PRO A 118 -2.71 15.65 18.88
CA PRO A 118 -1.82 14.56 18.52
C PRO A 118 -1.37 13.78 19.75
N SER A 119 -1.22 12.46 19.62
CA SER A 119 -0.76 11.59 20.71
C SER A 119 0.58 10.98 20.37
N SER A 120 1.65 11.65 20.80
CA SER A 120 3.03 11.16 20.61
C SER A 120 3.24 9.80 21.26
N ARG A 121 2.70 9.57 22.47
CA ARG A 121 2.82 8.29 23.18
C ARG A 121 2.25 7.13 22.35
N MET A 122 1.12 7.35 21.69
CA MET A 122 0.47 6.32 20.89
C MET A 122 1.26 6.04 19.60
N ARG A 123 1.72 7.08 18.90
CA ARG A 123 2.57 6.96 17.71
C ARG A 123 3.86 6.20 18.02
N TRP A 124 4.58 6.60 19.07
CA TRP A 124 5.81 5.95 19.50
C TRP A 124 5.58 4.53 20.02
N GLY A 125 4.51 4.28 20.78
CA GLY A 125 4.17 2.94 21.26
C GLY A 125 3.87 1.96 20.11
N ALA A 126 3.06 2.39 19.13
CA ALA A 126 2.76 1.58 17.96
C ALA A 126 4.00 1.34 17.07
N THR A 127 4.82 2.38 16.88
CA THR A 127 6.08 2.27 16.13
C THR A 127 7.06 1.34 16.81
N LEU A 128 7.19 1.42 18.14
CA LEU A 128 8.05 0.54 18.92
C LEU A 128 7.60 -0.91 18.81
N LEU A 129 6.30 -1.18 18.89
CA LEU A 129 5.76 -2.53 18.73
C LEU A 129 6.08 -3.12 17.36
N VAL A 130 5.92 -2.33 16.29
CA VAL A 130 6.31 -2.75 14.93
C VAL A 130 7.82 -2.93 14.80
N GLY A 131 8.61 -2.05 15.42
CA GLY A 131 10.07 -2.17 15.48
C GLY A 131 10.51 -3.47 16.15
N LEU A 132 9.94 -3.79 17.31
CA LEU A 132 10.23 -5.04 18.03
C LEU A 132 9.89 -6.29 17.21
N LEU A 133 8.80 -6.25 16.44
CA LEU A 133 8.43 -7.33 15.53
C LEU A 133 9.40 -7.44 14.33
N TRP A 134 9.94 -6.32 13.87
CA TRP A 134 10.89 -6.27 12.75
C TRP A 134 12.31 -6.69 13.14
N LEU A 135 12.75 -6.41 14.36
CA LEU A 135 14.12 -6.65 14.84
C LEU A 135 14.66 -8.08 14.60
N PRO A 136 13.88 -9.17 14.75
CA PRO A 136 14.38 -10.52 14.49
C PRO A 136 14.59 -10.82 13.00
N THR A 137 13.96 -10.06 12.10
CA THR A 137 13.88 -10.41 10.67
C THR A 137 15.25 -10.52 9.98
N PRO A 138 16.25 -9.64 10.22
CA PRO A 138 17.56 -9.81 9.61
C PRO A 138 18.29 -11.08 10.10
N PHE A 139 18.11 -11.46 11.37
CA PHE A 139 18.71 -12.67 11.93
C PHE A 139 18.09 -13.94 11.32
N LEU A 140 16.77 -13.93 11.07
CA LEU A 140 16.09 -15.03 10.39
C LEU A 140 16.60 -15.23 8.95
N LEU A 141 16.87 -14.12 8.24
CA LEU A 141 17.44 -14.17 6.89
C LEU A 141 18.90 -14.69 6.90
N LEU A 142 19.73 -14.22 7.83
CA LEU A 142 21.12 -14.66 7.96
C LEU A 142 21.25 -16.12 8.41
N GLY A 143 20.31 -16.60 9.23
CA GLY A 143 20.27 -17.98 9.72
C GLY A 143 19.88 -19.01 8.66
N ARG A 144 19.51 -18.60 7.45
CA ARG A 144 19.10 -19.47 6.32
C ARG A 144 18.03 -20.50 6.67
N VAL A 145 17.12 -20.16 7.58
CA VAL A 145 16.00 -21.03 7.94
C VAL A 145 15.02 -21.03 6.78
N GLN A 146 15.06 -22.07 5.93
CA GLN A 146 14.28 -22.13 4.69
C GLN A 146 12.77 -21.88 4.93
N VAL A 147 12.21 -22.48 5.98
CA VAL A 147 10.79 -22.32 6.35
C VAL A 147 10.44 -20.88 6.73
N ALA A 148 11.37 -20.15 7.37
CA ALA A 148 11.14 -18.77 7.81
C ALA A 148 11.51 -17.74 6.74
N THR A 149 12.16 -18.15 5.64
CA THR A 149 12.74 -17.22 4.64
C THR A 149 11.66 -16.36 4.01
N TYR A 150 10.56 -16.96 3.56
CA TYR A 150 9.45 -16.21 2.95
C TYR A 150 8.81 -15.22 3.93
N LEU A 151 8.54 -15.66 5.16
CA LEU A 151 8.00 -14.79 6.21
C LEU A 151 8.96 -13.64 6.54
N ALA A 152 10.24 -13.93 6.71
CA ALA A 152 11.24 -12.92 7.02
C ALA A 152 11.38 -11.88 5.90
N LEU A 153 11.28 -12.31 4.62
CA LEU A 153 11.26 -11.42 3.47
C LEU A 153 10.01 -10.54 3.44
N ILE A 154 8.83 -11.06 3.79
CA ILE A 154 7.62 -10.24 3.93
C ILE A 154 7.78 -9.23 5.06
N LEU A 155 8.23 -9.65 6.23
CA LEU A 155 8.32 -8.77 7.40
C LEU A 155 9.38 -7.68 7.20
N VAL A 156 10.53 -8.01 6.59
CA VAL A 156 11.59 -7.04 6.35
C VAL A 156 11.14 -5.93 5.38
N TRP A 157 10.25 -6.27 4.44
CA TRP A 157 9.68 -5.35 3.47
C TRP A 157 8.44 -4.60 3.99
N ALA A 158 7.51 -5.28 4.65
CA ALA A 158 6.22 -4.68 5.01
C ALA A 158 6.30 -3.78 6.25
N LEU A 159 7.09 -4.17 7.26
CA LEU A 159 7.06 -3.46 8.56
C LEU A 159 7.74 -2.08 8.54
N PRO A 160 8.83 -1.81 7.78
CA PRO A 160 9.40 -0.46 7.74
C PRO A 160 8.43 0.64 7.27
N PRO A 161 7.72 0.53 6.13
CA PRO A 161 6.76 1.56 5.74
C PRO A 161 5.58 1.66 6.71
N ILE A 162 5.12 0.54 7.29
CA ILE A 162 4.09 0.55 8.35
C ILE A 162 4.59 1.30 9.58
N GLY A 163 5.82 1.04 10.01
CA GLY A 163 6.47 1.72 11.14
C GLY A 163 6.54 3.23 10.92
N LEU A 164 6.97 3.66 9.72
CA LEU A 164 6.96 5.08 9.34
C LEU A 164 5.54 5.66 9.37
N GLN A 165 4.56 4.98 8.78
CA GLN A 165 3.16 5.42 8.80
C GLN A 165 2.61 5.59 10.22
N LEU A 166 2.93 4.67 11.14
CA LEU A 166 2.53 4.76 12.55
C LEU A 166 3.29 5.86 13.30
N ALA A 167 4.56 6.06 12.98
CA ALA A 167 5.40 7.10 13.57
C ALA A 167 4.89 8.50 13.23
N PHE A 168 4.30 8.71 12.04
CA PHE A 168 3.76 10.00 11.60
C PHE A 168 2.26 10.19 11.84
N GLY A 169 1.45 9.15 11.58
CA GLY A 169 -0.01 9.26 11.52
C GLY A 169 -0.76 8.16 12.26
N GLY A 170 -0.10 7.38 13.13
CA GLY A 170 -0.76 6.31 13.86
C GLY A 170 -1.98 6.77 14.66
N ASP A 171 -1.88 7.94 15.29
CA ASP A 171 -2.96 8.60 16.05
C ASP A 171 -4.12 9.08 15.18
N ILE A 172 -3.84 9.49 13.94
CA ILE A 172 -4.86 9.79 12.93
C ILE A 172 -5.60 8.51 12.55
N LEU A 173 -4.89 7.41 12.28
CA LEU A 173 -5.48 6.12 11.92
C LEU A 173 -6.36 5.57 13.05
N TRP A 174 -5.86 5.60 14.29
CA TRP A 174 -6.61 5.12 15.44
C TRP A 174 -7.90 5.90 15.67
N ARG A 175 -7.86 7.21 15.44
CA ARG A 175 -9.02 8.08 15.54
C ARG A 175 -10.06 7.75 14.46
N TYR A 176 -9.63 7.61 13.22
CA TYR A 176 -10.49 7.34 12.08
C TYR A 176 -10.58 5.84 11.74
N ARG A 177 -10.57 4.96 12.75
CA ARG A 177 -10.63 3.50 12.55
C ARG A 177 -11.99 2.96 12.10
N ARG A 178 -13.08 3.66 12.43
CA ARG A 178 -14.47 3.20 12.21
C ARG A 178 -14.87 2.97 10.74
N PRO A 179 -14.41 3.74 9.75
CA PRO A 179 -14.76 3.49 8.35
C PRO A 179 -14.18 2.20 7.77
N VAL A 180 -13.25 1.54 8.49
CA VAL A 180 -12.51 0.35 8.05
C VAL A 180 -12.65 -0.82 9.04
N ALA A 181 -13.46 -0.66 10.09
CA ALA A 181 -13.75 -1.66 11.11
C ALA A 181 -15.13 -2.27 10.87
#